data_AF-A0A510JIC3-F1
#
_entry.id   AF-A0A510JIC3-F1
#
_cell.length_a   1.000
_cell.length_b   1.000
_cell.length_c   1.000
_cell.angle_alpha   90.00
_cell.angle_beta   90.00
_cell.angle_gamma   90.00
#
_symmetry.space_group_name_H-M   'P 1'
#
loop_
_entity.id
_entity.type
_entity.pdbx_description
1 polymer ?
#
loop_
_entity_poly.entity_id
_entity_poly.type
_entity_poly.pdbx_seq_one_letter_code
_entity_poly.pdbx_strand_id
1 'polypeptide(L)'
;MINRKVVVEYITNNKKKYYVEVNLRKDSMGIKNTISMLNLCYIEEFKILENLCYFLRCVHEIEYRGEKRVKFTRDVHHMAHEILFHIDFYILSEISQKNLAIDFTLRTFLVQIATQLGGSSLEILATATGEYILKIILSTVSKHTFVSDIGATKANDFDSDKIEKIYDVIKRYKQKKLNFVLYKLGKNVSFSSENVKNVKYKCKYGDVIIQKINNGKVENVDIRKLY
;
A
#
# COMPACT_ATOMS: atom_id res chain seq x y z
N MET A 1 -18.64 12.75 8.05
CA MET A 1 -18.45 11.60 7.13
C MET A 1 -18.57 10.32 7.92
N ILE A 2 -19.38 9.36 7.47
CA ILE A 2 -19.44 8.02 8.07
C ILE A 2 -18.19 7.27 7.59
N ASN A 3 -17.18 7.14 8.45
CA ASN A 3 -16.01 6.31 8.19
C ASN A 3 -16.37 4.85 8.44
N ARG A 4 -16.32 4.02 7.38
CA ARG A 4 -16.64 2.60 7.48
C ARG A 4 -15.36 1.81 7.68
N LYS A 5 -15.09 1.41 8.92
CA LYS A 5 -13.98 0.50 9.24
C LYS A 5 -14.40 -0.94 8.96
N VAL A 6 -13.60 -1.64 8.16
CA VAL A 6 -13.79 -3.04 7.79
C VAL A 6 -12.47 -3.80 7.91
N VAL A 7 -12.56 -5.09 8.22
CA VAL A 7 -11.41 -6.00 8.14
C VAL A 7 -11.70 -7.02 7.06
N VAL A 8 -10.76 -7.15 6.13
CA VAL A 8 -10.81 -8.10 5.01
C VAL A 8 -9.85 -9.25 5.30
N GLU A 9 -10.37 -10.47 5.45
CA GLU A 9 -9.57 -11.68 5.38
C GLU A 9 -9.30 -12.01 3.91
N TYR A 10 -8.03 -12.05 3.54
CA TYR A 10 -7.59 -12.38 2.19
C TYR A 10 -6.76 -13.66 2.20
N ILE A 11 -7.17 -14.63 1.40
CA ILE A 11 -6.53 -15.94 1.30
C ILE A 11 -5.79 -16.03 -0.03
N THR A 12 -4.47 -16.21 0.03
CA THR A 12 -3.63 -16.38 -1.17
C THR A 12 -3.83 -17.74 -1.85
N ASN A 13 -3.26 -17.90 -3.05
CA ASN A 13 -3.19 -19.18 -3.75
C ASN A 13 -2.55 -20.29 -2.91
N ASN A 14 -1.57 -19.95 -2.06
CA ASN A 14 -0.88 -20.87 -1.15
C ASN A 14 -1.63 -21.07 0.18
N LYS A 15 -2.90 -20.67 0.27
CA LYS A 15 -3.77 -20.77 1.45
C LYS A 15 -3.29 -19.98 2.68
N LYS A 16 -2.27 -19.11 2.54
CA LYS A 16 -1.91 -18.17 3.61
C LYS A 16 -3.01 -17.12 3.75
N LYS A 17 -3.33 -16.78 4.99
CA LYS A 17 -4.33 -15.77 5.34
C LYS A 17 -3.66 -14.48 5.78
N TYR A 18 -4.19 -13.38 5.27
CA TYR A 18 -3.81 -12.02 5.65
C TYR A 18 -5.05 -11.26 6.08
N TYR A 19 -4.89 -10.33 7.02
CA TYR A 19 -5.97 -9.50 7.51
C TYR A 19 -5.66 -8.03 7.24
N VAL A 20 -6.49 -7.40 6.42
CA VAL A 20 -6.29 -6.03 5.97
C VAL A 20 -7.34 -5.15 6.62
N GLU A 21 -6.89 -4.26 7.51
CA GLU A 21 -7.75 -3.25 8.13
C GLU A 21 -7.89 -2.05 7.20
N VAL A 22 -9.13 -1.75 6.80
CA VAL A 22 -9.44 -0.71 5.82
C VAL A 22 -10.46 0.27 6.40
N ASN A 23 -10.14 1.56 6.30
CA ASN A 23 -11.07 2.64 6.52
C ASN A 23 -11.62 3.12 5.18
N LEU A 24 -12.82 2.65 4.81
CA LEU A 24 -13.47 3.04 3.57
C LEU A 24 -14.04 4.45 3.70
N ARG A 25 -13.66 5.30 2.74
CA ARG A 25 -14.14 6.68 2.58
C ARG A 25 -14.81 6.81 1.22
N LYS A 26 -15.48 7.93 1.00
CA LYS A 26 -16.26 8.15 -0.22
C LYS A 26 -15.42 8.17 -1.51
N ASP A 27 -14.16 8.55 -1.38
CA ASP A 27 -13.23 8.84 -2.46
C ASP A 27 -11.83 8.23 -2.26
N SER A 28 -11.61 7.46 -1.19
CA SER A 28 -10.37 6.73 -0.94
C SER A 28 -10.56 5.58 0.05
N MET A 29 -9.53 4.78 0.25
CA MET A 29 -9.47 3.72 1.25
C MET A 29 -8.19 3.84 2.07
N GLY A 30 -8.31 4.09 3.37
CA GLY A 30 -7.15 4.11 4.26
C GLY A 30 -6.77 2.69 4.72
N ILE A 31 -5.60 2.22 4.34
CA ILE A 31 -5.03 0.94 4.75
C ILE A 31 -4.17 1.13 6.00
N LYS A 32 -4.34 0.26 6.99
CA LYS A 32 -3.51 0.29 8.19
C LYS A 32 -2.20 -0.46 7.97
N ASN A 33 -1.10 0.09 8.50
CA ASN A 33 0.22 -0.52 8.46
C ASN A 33 0.30 -1.67 9.48
N THR A 34 -0.01 -2.89 9.04
CA THR A 34 0.04 -4.12 9.84
C THR A 34 1.09 -5.12 9.35
N ILE A 35 1.38 -6.15 10.15
CA ILE A 35 2.29 -7.24 9.77
C ILE A 35 1.83 -7.94 8.48
N SER A 36 0.53 -8.10 8.28
CA SER A 36 -0.08 -8.67 7.08
C SER A 36 0.22 -7.82 5.87
N MET A 37 0.10 -6.49 5.98
CA MET A 37 0.48 -5.59 4.91
C MET A 37 1.98 -5.63 4.61
N LEU A 38 2.83 -5.71 5.64
CA LEU A 38 4.27 -5.87 5.46
C LEU A 38 4.60 -7.15 4.66
N ASN A 39 3.97 -8.26 5.02
CA ASN A 39 4.14 -9.54 4.32
C ASN A 39 3.61 -9.50 2.88
N LEU A 40 2.42 -8.92 2.69
CA LEU A 40 1.82 -8.76 1.36
C LEU A 40 2.68 -7.89 0.43
N CYS A 41 3.36 -6.88 0.97
CA CYS A 41 4.22 -5.99 0.19
C CYS A 41 5.56 -6.63 -0.21
N TYR A 42 6.18 -7.42 0.68
CA TYR A 42 7.59 -7.80 0.52
C TYR A 42 7.88 -9.30 0.46
N ILE A 43 6.96 -10.14 0.93
CA ILE A 43 7.13 -11.60 0.93
C ILE A 43 6.35 -12.24 -0.21
N GLU A 44 5.12 -11.80 -0.42
CA GLU A 44 4.26 -12.32 -1.49
C GLU A 44 4.65 -11.71 -2.85
N GLU A 45 4.29 -12.40 -3.94
CA GLU A 45 4.49 -11.86 -5.29
C GLU A 45 3.61 -10.63 -5.52
N PHE A 46 4.09 -9.63 -6.27
CA PHE A 46 3.35 -8.39 -6.48
C PHE A 46 1.92 -8.58 -7.03
N LYS A 47 1.70 -9.60 -7.86
CA LYS A 47 0.36 -9.96 -8.36
C LYS A 47 -0.66 -10.28 -7.27
N ILE A 48 -0.19 -10.74 -6.11
CA ILE A 48 -1.02 -11.00 -4.93
C ILE A 48 -1.55 -9.67 -4.37
N LEU A 49 -0.74 -8.61 -4.41
CA LEU A 49 -1.12 -7.27 -4.00
C LEU A 49 -2.08 -6.62 -5.01
N GLU A 50 -1.86 -6.81 -6.32
CA GLU A 50 -2.80 -6.35 -7.36
C GLU A 50 -4.18 -7.00 -7.21
N ASN A 51 -4.22 -8.32 -7.00
CA ASN A 51 -5.47 -9.02 -6.79
C ASN A 51 -6.19 -8.59 -5.50
N LEU A 52 -5.44 -8.32 -4.42
CA LEU A 52 -6.00 -7.71 -3.22
C LEU A 52 -6.62 -6.34 -3.54
N CYS A 53 -5.93 -5.48 -4.29
CA CYS A 53 -6.47 -4.15 -4.67
C CYS A 53 -7.78 -4.27 -5.46
N TYR A 54 -7.88 -5.26 -6.34
CA TYR A 54 -9.13 -5.58 -7.04
C TYR A 54 -10.27 -5.92 -6.06
N PHE A 55 -10.01 -6.78 -5.08
CA PHE A 55 -11.01 -7.11 -4.05
C PHE A 55 -11.37 -5.91 -3.18
N LEU A 56 -10.39 -5.09 -2.76
CA LEU A 56 -10.65 -3.88 -1.98
C LEU A 56 -11.55 -2.90 -2.74
N ARG A 57 -11.31 -2.71 -4.03
CA ARG A 57 -12.19 -1.94 -4.91
C ARG A 57 -13.61 -2.52 -4.94
N CYS A 58 -13.76 -3.84 -5.07
CA CYS A 58 -15.08 -4.48 -5.03
C CYS A 58 -15.78 -4.32 -3.67
N VAL A 59 -15.04 -4.43 -2.56
CA VAL A 59 -15.58 -4.19 -1.21
C VAL A 59 -16.07 -2.76 -1.06
N HIS A 60 -15.34 -1.77 -1.58
CA HIS A 60 -15.77 -0.38 -1.61
C HIS A 60 -17.08 -0.21 -2.40
N GLU A 61 -17.16 -0.80 -3.58
CA GLU A 61 -18.36 -0.78 -4.42
C GLU A 61 -19.58 -1.41 -3.73
N ILE A 62 -19.39 -2.51 -2.98
CA ILE A 62 -20.43 -3.16 -2.18
C ILE A 62 -20.90 -2.24 -1.04
N GLU A 63 -19.98 -1.63 -0.31
CA GLU A 63 -20.30 -0.80 0.86
C GLU A 63 -20.98 0.53 0.51
N TYR A 64 -20.74 1.05 -0.68
CA TYR A 64 -21.34 2.29 -1.17
C TYR A 64 -22.40 2.07 -2.26
N ARG A 65 -22.94 0.85 -2.38
CA ARG A 65 -24.00 0.54 -3.35
C ARG A 65 -25.24 1.41 -3.06
N GLY A 66 -25.76 2.09 -4.08
CA GLY A 66 -26.90 3.01 -3.94
C GLY A 66 -26.56 4.38 -3.35
N GLU A 67 -25.28 4.65 -3.04
CA GLU A 67 -24.83 5.93 -2.49
C GLU A 67 -24.02 6.74 -3.51
N LYS A 68 -24.05 8.08 -3.38
CA LYS A 68 -23.21 8.98 -4.18
C LYS A 68 -21.74 8.84 -3.72
N ARG A 69 -20.91 8.21 -4.54
CA ARG A 69 -19.46 7.97 -4.31
C ARG A 69 -18.60 8.41 -5.50
N VAL A 70 -17.29 8.48 -5.30
CA VAL A 70 -16.33 8.56 -6.40
C VAL A 70 -15.97 7.13 -6.80
N LYS A 71 -16.16 6.79 -8.08
CA LYS A 71 -15.72 5.49 -8.61
C LYS A 71 -14.21 5.53 -8.78
N PHE A 72 -13.52 4.50 -8.33
CA PHE A 72 -12.09 4.35 -8.57
C PHE A 72 -11.86 4.04 -10.05
N THR A 73 -11.26 4.99 -10.77
CA THR A 73 -10.91 4.87 -12.19
C THR A 73 -9.48 4.37 -12.40
N ARG A 74 -8.67 4.33 -11.33
CA ARG A 74 -7.33 3.75 -11.35
C ARG A 74 -7.37 2.24 -11.57
N ASP A 75 -6.41 1.74 -12.32
CA ASP A 75 -6.20 0.30 -12.42
C ASP A 75 -5.63 -0.27 -11.11
N VAL A 76 -5.70 -1.58 -10.98
CA VAL A 76 -5.28 -2.30 -9.77
C VAL A 76 -3.76 -2.36 -9.61
N HIS A 77 -3.01 -2.17 -10.71
CA HIS A 77 -1.55 -2.12 -10.71
C HIS A 77 -1.09 -0.85 -10.01
N HIS A 78 -1.67 0.28 -10.38
CA HIS A 78 -1.43 1.58 -9.78
C HIS A 78 -1.80 1.58 -8.29
N MET A 79 -2.97 1.05 -7.93
CA MET A 79 -3.36 0.93 -6.52
C MET A 79 -2.38 0.06 -5.69
N ALA A 80 -1.85 -1.03 -6.27
CA ALA A 80 -0.83 -1.84 -5.61
C ALA A 80 0.49 -1.08 -5.43
N HIS A 81 0.83 -0.23 -6.40
CA HIS A 81 1.97 0.68 -6.31
C HIS A 81 1.79 1.77 -5.25
N GLU A 82 0.58 2.33 -5.11
CA GLU A 82 0.23 3.25 -4.02
C GLU A 82 0.47 2.59 -2.66
N ILE A 83 0.01 1.35 -2.46
CA ILE A 83 0.28 0.62 -1.22
C ILE A 83 1.79 0.48 -0.96
N LEU A 84 2.56 0.03 -1.96
CA LEU A 84 4.01 -0.12 -1.80
C LEU A 84 4.67 1.22 -1.46
N PHE A 85 4.26 2.30 -2.11
CA PHE A 85 4.78 3.64 -1.88
C PHE A 85 4.56 4.07 -0.43
N HIS A 86 3.34 3.95 0.08
CA HIS A 86 3.03 4.35 1.45
C HIS A 86 3.75 3.49 2.50
N ILE A 87 3.85 2.17 2.29
CA ILE A 87 4.54 1.27 3.23
C ILE A 87 6.06 1.51 3.20
N ASP A 88 6.66 1.67 2.02
CA ASP A 88 8.09 2.02 1.89
C ASP A 88 8.37 3.34 2.62
N PHE A 89 7.58 4.39 2.37
CA PHE A 89 7.81 5.70 2.99
C PHE A 89 7.54 5.72 4.50
N TYR A 90 6.58 4.94 4.98
CA TYR A 90 6.39 4.74 6.42
C TYR A 90 7.65 4.13 7.05
N ILE A 91 8.22 3.08 6.45
CA ILE A 91 9.46 2.46 6.94
C ILE A 91 10.63 3.44 6.88
N LEU A 92 10.76 4.19 5.78
CA LEU A 92 11.80 5.21 5.62
C LEU A 92 11.70 6.33 6.67
N SER A 93 10.49 6.79 6.98
CA SER A 93 10.26 7.76 8.06
C SER A 93 10.72 7.20 9.41
N GLU A 94 10.38 5.96 9.71
CA GLU A 94 10.76 5.30 10.96
C GLU A 94 12.26 5.07 11.07
N ILE A 95 12.94 4.73 9.96
CA ILE A 95 14.41 4.66 9.88
C ILE A 95 15.04 6.00 10.22
N SER A 96 14.51 7.09 9.66
CA SER A 96 15.00 8.43 9.94
C SER A 96 14.80 8.82 11.40
N GLN A 97 13.63 8.53 11.98
CA GLN A 97 13.31 8.87 13.37
C GLN A 97 14.13 8.06 14.38
N LYS A 98 14.40 6.79 14.08
CA LYS A 98 15.17 5.87 14.94
C LYS A 98 16.67 5.86 14.63
N ASN A 99 17.12 6.68 13.69
CA ASN A 99 18.51 6.76 13.23
C ASN A 99 19.09 5.38 12.87
N LEU A 100 18.33 4.57 12.14
CA LEU A 100 18.76 3.23 11.75
C LEU A 100 19.76 3.29 10.59
N ALA A 101 20.71 2.36 10.58
CA ALA A 101 21.75 2.30 9.55
C ALA A 101 21.16 2.09 8.14
N ILE A 102 21.63 2.89 7.19
CA ILE A 102 21.24 2.80 5.77
C ILE A 102 22.33 2.02 5.03
N ASP A 103 21.99 0.80 4.62
CA ASP A 103 22.91 -0.03 3.84
C ASP A 103 23.04 0.45 2.38
N PHE A 104 23.96 -0.16 1.64
CA PHE A 104 24.20 0.18 0.24
C PHE A 104 22.98 -0.03 -0.67
N THR A 105 22.18 -1.07 -0.42
CA THR A 105 20.99 -1.38 -1.22
C THR A 105 19.92 -0.30 -1.01
N LEU A 106 19.68 0.05 0.25
CA LEU A 106 18.74 1.11 0.62
C LEU A 106 19.22 2.46 0.11
N ARG A 107 20.51 2.78 0.24
CA ARG A 107 21.10 4.01 -0.31
C ARG A 107 20.89 4.11 -1.82
N THR A 108 21.12 3.02 -2.56
CA THR A 108 20.91 2.99 -4.02
C THR A 108 19.46 3.30 -4.37
N PHE A 109 18.52 2.73 -3.62
CA PHE A 109 17.10 3.03 -3.78
C PHE A 109 16.76 4.49 -3.46
N LEU A 110 17.30 5.06 -2.39
CA LEU A 110 17.11 6.47 -2.04
C LEU A 110 17.64 7.40 -3.15
N VAL A 111 18.81 7.10 -3.72
CA VAL A 111 19.35 7.87 -4.87
C VAL A 111 18.37 7.82 -6.06
N GLN A 112 17.80 6.66 -6.37
CA GLN A 112 16.80 6.53 -7.44
C GLN A 112 15.56 7.38 -7.18
N ILE A 113 15.01 7.33 -5.97
CA ILE A 113 13.84 8.17 -5.59
C ILE A 113 14.20 9.65 -5.70
N ALA A 114 15.30 10.08 -5.09
CA ALA A 114 15.69 11.49 -5.05
C ALA A 114 15.93 12.07 -6.45
N THR A 115 16.49 11.25 -7.36
CA THR A 115 16.67 11.63 -8.77
C THR A 115 15.32 11.86 -9.45
N GLN A 116 14.32 11.01 -9.20
CA GLN A 116 12.98 11.15 -9.79
C GLN A 116 12.15 12.28 -9.15
N LEU A 117 12.42 12.64 -7.89
CA LEU A 117 11.78 13.77 -7.21
C LEU A 117 12.36 15.13 -7.61
N GLY A 118 13.43 15.18 -8.43
CA GLY A 118 14.02 16.42 -8.93
C GLY A 118 14.85 17.20 -7.91
N GLY A 119 15.28 16.55 -6.82
CA GLY A 119 15.93 17.21 -5.69
C GLY A 119 17.40 17.59 -5.89
N SER A 120 18.15 16.89 -6.77
CA SER A 120 19.59 17.12 -7.03
C SER A 120 20.08 16.31 -8.24
N SER A 121 21.23 16.68 -8.82
CA SER A 121 21.89 15.86 -9.86
C SER A 121 22.39 14.53 -9.28
N LEU A 122 22.46 13.50 -10.12
CA LEU A 122 22.91 12.16 -9.73
C LEU A 122 24.32 12.19 -9.12
N GLU A 123 25.19 13.06 -9.62
CA GLU A 123 26.57 13.25 -9.14
C GLU A 123 26.62 13.74 -7.68
N ILE A 124 25.75 14.70 -7.32
CA ILE A 124 25.65 15.22 -5.95
C ILE A 124 25.12 14.11 -5.02
N LEU A 125 24.10 13.38 -5.45
CA LEU A 125 23.53 12.29 -4.65
C LEU A 125 24.51 11.11 -4.49
N ALA A 126 25.39 10.89 -5.47
CA ALA A 126 26.37 9.80 -5.44
C ALA A 126 27.45 9.97 -4.36
N THR A 127 27.72 11.19 -3.90
CA THR A 127 28.69 11.47 -2.83
C THR A 127 28.04 11.73 -1.47
N ALA A 128 26.72 12.00 -1.43
CA ALA A 128 25.97 12.23 -0.20
C ALA A 128 25.78 10.96 0.65
N THR A 129 25.65 11.14 1.97
CA THR A 129 25.30 10.04 2.88
C THR A 129 23.85 9.61 2.69
N GLY A 130 23.56 8.35 3.04
CA GLY A 130 22.19 7.84 3.00
C GLY A 130 21.22 8.67 3.84
N GLU A 131 21.63 9.13 5.03
CA GLU A 131 20.75 9.92 5.89
C GLU A 131 20.43 11.29 5.30
N TYR A 132 21.40 11.93 4.63
CA TYR A 132 21.18 13.20 3.97
C TYR A 132 20.16 13.09 2.83
N ILE A 133 20.31 12.07 1.99
CA ILE A 133 19.38 11.80 0.88
C ILE A 133 17.97 11.50 1.42
N LEU A 134 17.89 10.69 2.47
CA LEU A 134 16.62 10.36 3.12
C LEU A 134 15.91 11.62 3.66
N LYS A 135 16.64 12.54 4.31
CA LYS A 135 16.07 13.80 4.80
C LYS A 135 15.47 14.65 3.68
N ILE A 136 16.16 14.76 2.53
CA ILE A 136 15.65 15.49 1.36
C ILE A 136 14.36 14.86 0.83
N ILE A 137 14.35 13.52 0.70
CA ILE A 137 13.16 12.79 0.24
C ILE A 137 11.98 13.06 1.17
N LEU A 138 12.18 12.91 2.48
CA LEU A 138 11.13 13.09 3.47
C LEU A 138 10.62 14.54 3.55
N SER A 139 11.45 15.55 3.26
CA SER A 139 11.01 16.95 3.20
C SER A 139 10.28 17.32 1.91
N THR A 140 10.37 16.49 0.87
CA THR A 140 9.76 16.75 -0.45
C THR A 140 8.39 16.09 -0.60
N VAL A 141 8.14 15.02 0.15
CA VAL A 141 6.86 14.30 0.11
C VAL A 141 5.83 14.91 1.04
N SER A 142 4.55 14.68 0.73
CA SER A 142 3.45 15.19 1.52
C SER A 142 3.37 14.49 2.88
N LYS A 143 2.84 15.16 3.91
CA LYS A 143 2.47 14.48 5.17
C LYS A 143 1.49 13.32 4.95
N HIS A 144 0.72 13.37 3.87
CA HIS A 144 -0.24 12.34 3.49
C HIS A 144 0.44 11.07 2.96
N THR A 145 1.69 11.15 2.50
CA THR A 145 2.50 10.00 2.06
C THR A 145 2.68 8.96 3.18
N PHE A 146 2.67 9.38 4.44
CA PHE A 146 2.84 8.49 5.59
C PHE A 146 1.53 7.80 6.04
N VAL A 147 0.42 8.13 5.39
CA VAL A 147 -0.89 7.50 5.60
C VAL A 147 -1.25 6.75 4.33
N SER A 148 -1.46 5.43 4.43
CA SER A 148 -1.70 4.57 3.27
C SER A 148 -3.13 4.72 2.72
N ASP A 149 -3.48 5.90 2.22
CA ASP A 149 -4.75 6.16 1.55
C ASP A 149 -4.63 5.80 0.07
N ILE A 150 -5.44 4.85 -0.41
CA ILE A 150 -5.39 4.35 -1.79
C ILE A 150 -6.68 4.61 -2.57
N GLY A 151 -6.57 4.61 -3.89
CA GLY A 151 -7.69 4.73 -4.82
C GLY A 151 -8.25 6.14 -4.99
N ALA A 152 -7.60 7.15 -4.39
CA ALA A 152 -7.94 8.55 -4.65
C ALA A 152 -7.76 8.90 -6.14
N THR A 153 -8.64 9.74 -6.67
CA THR A 153 -8.51 10.23 -8.05
C THR A 153 -7.30 11.16 -8.17
N LYS A 154 -6.67 11.26 -9.36
CA LYS A 154 -5.57 12.22 -9.63
C LYS A 154 -5.82 13.63 -9.07
N ALA A 155 -7.04 14.15 -9.22
CA ALA A 155 -7.41 15.48 -8.73
C ALA A 155 -7.31 15.65 -7.20
N ASN A 156 -7.37 14.55 -6.44
CA ASN A 156 -7.38 14.52 -4.98
C ASN A 156 -6.15 13.81 -4.40
N ASP A 157 -5.21 13.36 -5.24
CA ASP A 157 -4.01 12.63 -4.83
C ASP A 157 -2.76 13.43 -5.23
N PHE A 158 -2.18 14.13 -4.25
CA PHE A 158 -0.99 14.96 -4.42
C PHE A 158 0.29 14.16 -4.70
N ASP A 159 0.27 12.84 -4.49
CA ASP A 159 1.41 11.96 -4.69
C ASP A 159 1.22 11.02 -5.90
N SER A 160 0.04 10.96 -6.51
CA SER A 160 -0.28 10.14 -7.69
C SER A 160 0.73 10.25 -8.81
N ASP A 161 1.10 11.49 -9.18
CA ASP A 161 2.09 11.74 -10.23
C ASP A 161 3.49 11.26 -9.83
N LYS A 162 3.83 11.31 -8.54
CA LYS A 162 5.10 10.80 -8.02
C LYS A 162 5.12 9.28 -8.05
N ILE A 163 4.01 8.63 -7.72
CA ILE A 163 3.91 7.16 -7.71
C ILE A 163 4.10 6.60 -9.13
N GLU A 164 3.42 7.16 -10.13
CA GLU A 164 3.60 6.78 -11.55
C GLU A 164 5.05 7.03 -12.00
N LYS A 165 5.61 8.21 -11.71
CA LYS A 165 6.95 8.58 -12.19
C LYS A 165 8.09 7.88 -11.47
N ILE A 166 7.88 7.44 -10.23
CA ILE A 166 8.94 6.81 -9.44
C ILE A 166 8.81 5.30 -9.54
N TYR A 167 7.69 4.72 -9.11
CA TYR A 167 7.60 3.28 -8.84
C TYR A 167 7.48 2.45 -10.11
N ASP A 168 6.81 2.95 -11.15
CA ASP A 168 6.77 2.28 -12.45
C ASP A 168 8.12 2.39 -13.16
N VAL A 169 8.74 3.57 -13.15
CA VAL A 169 10.02 3.84 -13.83
C VAL A 169 11.15 2.99 -13.24
N ILE A 170 11.30 2.98 -11.91
CA ILE A 170 12.35 2.18 -11.25
C ILE A 170 11.96 0.70 -11.12
N LYS A 171 10.76 0.34 -11.63
CA LYS A 171 10.17 -1.01 -11.57
C LYS A 171 10.25 -1.58 -10.16
N ARG A 172 9.82 -0.78 -9.17
CA ARG A 172 10.04 -1.03 -7.74
C ARG A 172 9.62 -2.43 -7.30
N TYR A 173 8.50 -2.92 -7.84
CA TYR A 173 7.94 -4.24 -7.55
C TYR A 173 8.85 -5.42 -7.96
N LYS A 174 9.82 -5.22 -8.86
CA LYS A 174 10.77 -6.25 -9.30
C LYS A 174 12.03 -6.34 -8.44
N GLN A 175 12.25 -5.39 -7.52
CA GLN A 175 13.50 -5.28 -6.77
C GLN A 175 13.56 -6.22 -5.56
N LYS A 176 13.80 -7.52 -5.81
CA LYS A 176 13.81 -8.57 -4.75
C LYS A 176 14.78 -8.30 -3.59
N LYS A 177 15.98 -7.80 -3.89
CA LYS A 177 16.99 -7.46 -2.85
C LYS A 177 16.47 -6.35 -1.94
N LEU A 178 15.88 -5.31 -2.52
CA LEU A 178 15.29 -4.20 -1.79
C LEU A 178 14.09 -4.65 -0.95
N ASN A 179 13.22 -5.52 -1.48
CA ASN A 179 12.11 -6.11 -0.70
C ASN A 179 12.62 -6.79 0.58
N PHE A 180 13.70 -7.55 0.49
CA PHE A 180 14.27 -8.22 1.66
C PHE A 180 14.82 -7.23 2.69
N VAL A 181 15.50 -6.17 2.24
CA VAL A 181 16.03 -5.11 3.10
C VAL A 181 14.88 -4.38 3.81
N LEU A 182 13.88 -3.91 3.06
CA LEU A 182 12.72 -3.20 3.62
C LEU A 182 11.85 -4.10 4.49
N TYR A 183 11.72 -5.39 4.19
CA TYR A 183 11.04 -6.33 5.06
C TYR A 183 11.74 -6.46 6.43
N LYS A 184 13.07 -6.61 6.44
CA LYS A 184 13.85 -6.66 7.67
C LYS A 184 13.71 -5.39 8.49
N LEU A 185 13.82 -4.24 7.84
CA LEU A 185 13.67 -2.93 8.48
C LEU A 185 12.25 -2.77 9.01
N GLY A 186 11.24 -3.11 8.21
CA GLY A 186 9.82 -3.08 8.57
C GLY A 186 9.49 -3.96 9.77
N LYS A 187 10.17 -5.09 9.98
CA LYS A 187 10.01 -5.88 11.23
C LYS A 187 10.58 -5.20 12.48
N ASN A 188 11.60 -4.35 12.31
CA ASN A 188 12.18 -3.57 13.41
C ASN A 188 11.38 -2.28 13.66
N VAL A 189 10.55 -1.89 12.69
CA VAL A 189 9.51 -0.87 12.85
C VAL A 189 8.29 -1.53 13.49
N SER A 190 7.66 -0.87 14.45
CA SER A 190 6.60 -1.45 15.30
C SER A 190 5.25 -1.54 14.57
N PHE A 191 5.18 -2.27 13.45
CA PHE A 191 3.91 -2.56 12.77
C PHE A 191 2.94 -3.23 13.73
N SER A 192 1.70 -2.73 13.78
CA SER A 192 0.69 -3.29 14.67
C SER A 192 0.24 -4.67 14.20
N SER A 193 -0.08 -5.56 15.15
CA SER A 193 -0.83 -6.78 14.87
C SER A 193 -2.22 -6.45 14.35
N GLU A 194 -2.76 -7.33 13.52
CA GLU A 194 -4.07 -7.18 12.89
C GLU A 194 -5.19 -7.48 13.89
N ASN A 195 -6.27 -6.68 13.84
CA ASN A 195 -7.48 -6.98 14.59
C ASN A 195 -8.39 -7.98 13.83
N VAL A 196 -8.24 -9.26 14.13
CA VAL A 196 -9.05 -10.33 13.51
C VAL A 196 -10.49 -10.41 14.01
N LYS A 197 -10.85 -9.70 15.10
CA LYS A 197 -12.16 -9.86 15.76
C LYS A 197 -13.34 -9.26 14.98
N ASN A 198 -13.10 -8.56 13.87
CA ASN A 198 -14.12 -7.82 13.11
C ASN A 198 -14.06 -8.07 11.59
N VAL A 199 -13.69 -9.28 11.17
CA VAL A 199 -13.71 -9.64 9.74
C VAL A 199 -15.12 -9.49 9.19
N LYS A 200 -15.27 -8.57 8.23
CA LYS A 200 -16.52 -8.31 7.51
C LYS A 200 -16.52 -8.90 6.10
N TYR A 201 -15.33 -9.16 5.56
CA TYR A 201 -15.16 -9.63 4.20
C TYR A 201 -14.16 -10.76 4.16
N LYS A 202 -14.47 -11.82 3.41
CA LYS A 202 -13.51 -12.86 3.04
C LYS A 202 -13.39 -12.92 1.53
N CYS A 203 -12.16 -12.91 1.05
CA CYS A 203 -11.84 -13.01 -0.36
C CYS A 203 -10.66 -13.97 -0.55
N LYS A 204 -10.60 -14.61 -1.71
CA LYS A 204 -9.57 -15.59 -2.04
C LYS A 204 -9.00 -15.28 -3.40
N TYR A 205 -7.68 -15.40 -3.53
CA TYR A 205 -6.97 -15.17 -4.77
C TYR A 205 -7.58 -15.97 -5.93
N GLY A 206 -7.86 -15.26 -7.03
CA GLY A 206 -8.43 -15.82 -8.25
C GLY A 206 -9.93 -16.15 -8.17
N ASP A 207 -10.57 -15.94 -7.02
CA ASP A 207 -12.01 -16.18 -6.87
C ASP A 207 -12.84 -15.01 -7.40
N VAL A 208 -14.09 -15.30 -7.78
CA VAL A 208 -15.07 -14.30 -8.23
C VAL A 208 -16.14 -14.01 -7.18
N ILE A 209 -16.09 -14.71 -6.04
CA ILE A 209 -17.02 -14.55 -4.93
C ILE A 209 -16.33 -13.85 -3.76
N ILE A 210 -16.97 -12.79 -3.26
CA ILE A 210 -16.64 -12.18 -1.97
C ILE A 210 -17.70 -12.62 -0.95
N GLN A 211 -17.26 -13.14 0.19
CA GLN A 211 -18.17 -13.42 1.31
C GLN A 211 -18.27 -12.19 2.20
N LYS A 212 -19.45 -11.58 2.26
CA LYS A 212 -19.77 -10.49 3.19
C LYS A 212 -20.36 -11.08 4.47
N ILE A 213 -19.82 -10.66 5.61
CA ILE A 213 -20.25 -11.11 6.94
C ILE A 213 -20.94 -9.95 7.64
N ASN A 214 -22.21 -10.14 8.01
CA ASN A 214 -22.99 -9.16 8.74
C ASN A 214 -23.73 -9.83 9.90
N ASN A 215 -23.35 -9.49 11.14
CA ASN A 215 -23.91 -10.07 12.37
C ASN A 215 -24.00 -11.61 12.32
N GLY A 216 -22.92 -12.26 11.88
CA GLY A 216 -22.83 -13.73 11.77
C GLY A 216 -23.49 -14.34 10.53
N LYS A 217 -24.30 -13.58 9.77
CA LYS A 217 -24.83 -14.03 8.48
C LYS A 217 -23.80 -13.82 7.38
N VAL A 218 -23.67 -14.82 6.51
CA VAL A 218 -22.78 -14.79 5.35
C VAL A 218 -23.59 -14.61 4.08
N GLU A 219 -23.25 -13.59 3.31
CA GLU A 219 -23.79 -13.32 1.98
C GLU A 219 -22.68 -13.50 0.95
N ASN A 220 -22.95 -14.23 -0.13
CA ASN A 220 -22.01 -14.40 -1.23
C ASN A 220 -22.32 -13.37 -2.32
N VAL A 221 -21.34 -12.51 -2.61
CA VAL A 221 -21.43 -11.48 -3.64
C VAL A 221 -20.58 -11.89 -4.83
N ASP A 222 -21.22 -12.06 -6.00
CA ASP A 222 -20.52 -12.30 -7.26
C ASP A 222 -20.02 -10.97 -7.85
N ILE A 223 -18.70 -10.81 -7.87
CA ILE A 223 -18.06 -9.54 -8.26
C ILE A 223 -18.26 -9.21 -9.75
N ARG A 224 -18.57 -10.21 -10.58
CA ARG A 224 -18.90 -10.02 -12.01
C ARG A 224 -20.21 -9.27 -12.21
N LYS A 225 -21.02 -9.15 -11.16
CA LYS A 225 -22.31 -8.43 -11.16
C LYS A 225 -22.21 -7.03 -10.56
N LEU A 226 -21.00 -6.57 -10.19
CA LEU A 226 -20.77 -5.24 -9.62
C LEU A 226 -20.59 -4.15 -10.68
N TYR A 227 -20.24 -4.54 -11.90
CA TYR A 227 -20.04 -3.69 -13.07
C TYR A 227 -20.96 -4.16 -14.20
#